data_AF-A0A924NCE8-F1
#
_entry.id   AF-A0A924NCE8-F1
#
_cell.length_a   1.000
_cell.length_b   1.000
_cell.length_c   1.000
_cell.angle_alpha   90.00
_cell.angle_beta   90.00
_cell.angle_gamma   90.00
#
_symmetry.space_group_name_H-M   'P 1'
#
loop_
_entity.id
_entity.type
_entity.pdbx_description
1 polymer ?
#
loop_
_entity_poly.entity_id
_entity_poly.type
_entity_poly.pdbx_seq_one_letter_code
_entity_poly.pdbx_strand_id
1 'polypeptide(L)'
;MSRTVPIPETVVVQVPFQFVKRGGRKEMVMPAGTVARCVQPDSTLVKALARAFRWKRMLESGEFATIGDLAAQERIAASYMTRVMRLTLLAPEIVEKIVEGLGDGLGLAALLEPFPLEWPEQHIHLG
;
A
#
# COMPACT_ATOMS: atom_id res chain seq x y z
N MET A 1 34.07 -22.53 -34.42
CA MET A 1 33.13 -23.27 -33.55
C MET A 1 33.18 -22.65 -32.17
N SER A 2 32.29 -21.71 -31.88
CA SER A 2 32.30 -20.94 -30.63
C SER A 2 31.48 -21.68 -29.58
N ARG A 3 32.13 -22.10 -28.49
CA ARG A 3 31.52 -22.85 -27.39
C ARG A 3 30.74 -21.88 -26.51
N THR A 4 29.42 -21.90 -26.59
CA THR A 4 28.52 -21.12 -25.71
C THR A 4 28.67 -21.64 -24.27
N VAL A 5 28.99 -20.76 -23.32
CA VAL A 5 29.03 -21.10 -21.90
C VAL A 5 27.58 -21.24 -21.41
N PRO A 6 27.16 -22.39 -20.85
CA PRO A 6 25.81 -22.55 -20.33
C PRO A 6 25.62 -21.66 -19.11
N ILE A 7 24.51 -20.92 -19.08
CA ILE A 7 24.10 -20.13 -17.91
C ILE A 7 23.73 -21.12 -16.81
N PRO A 8 24.28 -21.00 -15.58
CA PRO A 8 23.97 -21.91 -14.50
C PRO A 8 22.49 -21.82 -14.11
N GLU A 9 21.88 -22.98 -13.78
CA GLU A 9 20.47 -23.07 -13.33
C GLU A 9 20.22 -22.33 -12.01
N THR A 10 21.26 -22.04 -11.22
CA THR A 10 21.15 -21.35 -9.93
C THR A 10 22.24 -20.29 -9.78
N VAL A 11 21.83 -19.08 -9.41
CA VAL A 11 22.73 -17.97 -9.05
C VAL A 11 22.67 -17.80 -7.53
N VAL A 12 23.82 -17.94 -6.87
CA VAL A 12 23.97 -17.67 -5.43
C VAL A 12 24.54 -16.27 -5.26
N VAL A 13 23.78 -15.38 -4.62
CA VAL A 13 24.24 -14.03 -4.28
C VAL A 13 24.52 -13.97 -2.77
N GLN A 14 25.77 -13.72 -2.41
CA GLN A 14 26.16 -13.48 -1.02
C GLN A 14 26.20 -11.97 -0.75
N VAL A 15 25.23 -11.47 0.03
CA VAL A 15 25.17 -10.06 0.41
C VAL A 15 25.55 -9.94 1.89
N PRO A 16 26.63 -9.23 2.26
CA PRO A 16 26.94 -8.97 3.66
C PRO A 16 26.00 -7.90 4.20
N PHE A 17 25.27 -8.21 5.28
CA PHE A 17 24.43 -7.24 5.97
C PHE A 17 24.38 -7.53 7.48
N GLN A 18 23.99 -6.52 8.27
CA GLN A 18 23.94 -6.60 9.73
C GLN A 18 22.50 -6.55 10.22
N PHE A 19 22.12 -7.48 11.11
CA PHE A 19 20.85 -7.42 11.82
C PHE A 19 21.00 -6.59 13.09
N VAL A 20 20.22 -5.53 13.22
CA VAL A 20 20.14 -4.73 14.46
C VAL A 20 18.70 -4.76 14.97
N LYS A 21 18.50 -5.11 16.24
CA LYS A 21 17.16 -5.08 16.86
C LYS A 21 16.81 -3.66 17.27
N ARG A 22 15.79 -3.06 16.65
CA ARG A 22 15.21 -1.76 17.04
C ARG A 22 13.70 -1.89 17.27
N GLY A 23 13.29 -2.08 18.52
CA GLY A 23 11.90 -1.92 18.96
C GLY A 23 10.81 -2.69 18.18
N GLY A 24 11.16 -3.81 17.53
CA GLY A 24 10.20 -4.62 16.75
C GLY A 24 9.94 -4.13 15.31
N ARG A 25 10.47 -2.98 14.89
CA ARG A 25 10.36 -2.50 13.51
C ARG A 25 11.45 -3.14 12.64
N LYS A 26 11.07 -3.66 11.47
CA LYS A 26 12.00 -4.16 10.44
C LYS A 26 12.24 -3.03 9.43
N GLU A 27 13.49 -2.61 9.27
CA GLU A 27 13.88 -1.54 8.36
C GLU A 27 15.18 -1.96 7.63
N MET A 28 15.26 -1.67 6.34
CA MET A 28 16.46 -1.91 5.54
C MET A 28 17.24 -0.60 5.42
N VAL A 29 18.42 -0.55 6.02
CA VAL A 29 19.30 0.62 5.98
C VAL A 29 20.29 0.46 4.83
N MET A 30 20.31 1.42 3.91
CA MET A 30 21.25 1.43 2.79
C MET A 30 22.63 1.95 3.22
N PRO A 31 23.73 1.59 2.53
CA PRO A 31 25.07 2.10 2.82
C PRO A 31 25.15 3.64 2.82
N ALA A 32 26.10 4.20 3.58
CA ALA A 32 26.34 5.64 3.57
C ALA A 32 26.75 6.11 2.16
N GLY A 33 26.14 7.19 1.67
CA GLY A 33 26.39 7.74 0.32
C GLY A 33 25.39 7.29 -0.76
N THR A 34 24.55 6.27 -0.48
CA THR A 34 23.36 6.03 -1.30
C THR A 34 22.28 7.04 -0.97
N VAL A 35 22.11 8.07 -1.81
CA VAL A 35 20.90 8.90 -1.84
C VAL A 35 19.76 8.09 -2.46
N ALA A 36 19.32 7.04 -1.76
CA ALA A 36 17.96 6.59 -1.96
C ALA A 36 17.09 7.69 -1.36
N ARG A 37 16.40 8.45 -2.20
CA ARG A 37 15.25 9.26 -1.78
C ARG A 37 14.16 8.28 -1.36
N CYS A 38 14.38 7.55 -0.28
CA CYS A 38 13.40 6.68 0.33
C CYS A 38 12.44 7.58 1.09
N VAL A 39 11.60 8.30 0.36
CA VAL A 39 10.33 8.74 0.94
C VAL A 39 9.58 7.44 1.21
N GLN A 40 9.70 6.94 2.43
CA GLN A 40 9.03 5.72 2.83
C GLN A 40 7.54 6.04 2.85
N PRO A 41 6.72 5.37 2.04
CA PRO A 41 5.30 5.64 2.05
C PRO A 41 4.75 5.33 3.45
N ASP A 42 3.75 6.09 3.89
CA ASP A 42 3.10 5.81 5.17
C ASP A 42 2.47 4.42 5.10
N SER A 43 3.09 3.47 5.81
CA SER A 43 2.65 2.09 5.85
C SER A 43 1.19 1.93 6.29
N THR A 44 0.65 2.91 7.02
CA THR A 44 -0.75 2.97 7.45
C THR A 44 -1.66 3.22 6.25
N LEU A 45 -1.34 4.21 5.42
CA LEU A 45 -2.08 4.54 4.20
C LEU A 45 -2.02 3.38 3.20
N VAL A 46 -0.82 2.84 2.96
CA VAL A 46 -0.63 1.74 2.02
C VAL A 46 -1.43 0.50 2.46
N LYS A 47 -1.42 0.17 3.76
CA LYS A 47 -2.23 -0.93 4.29
C LYS A 47 -3.73 -0.66 4.20
N ALA A 48 -4.17 0.58 4.40
CA ALA A 48 -5.58 0.94 4.27
C ALA A 48 -6.06 0.78 2.83
N LEU A 49 -5.28 1.26 1.84
CA LEU A 49 -5.55 1.04 0.41
C LEU A 49 -5.58 -0.45 0.08
N ALA A 50 -4.56 -1.21 0.49
CA ALA A 50 -4.48 -2.64 0.23
C ALA A 50 -5.70 -3.39 0.81
N ARG A 51 -6.16 -3.02 2.02
CA ARG A 51 -7.38 -3.57 2.62
C ARG A 51 -8.62 -3.23 1.82
N ALA A 52 -8.78 -1.96 1.43
CA ALA A 52 -9.92 -1.50 0.64
C ALA A 52 -10.06 -2.29 -0.67
N PHE A 53 -8.98 -2.44 -1.44
CA PHE A 53 -9.00 -3.22 -2.68
C PHE A 53 -9.17 -4.72 -2.44
N ARG A 54 -8.58 -5.28 -1.36
CA ARG A 54 -8.79 -6.69 -1.00
C ARG A 54 -10.26 -6.97 -0.69
N TRP A 55 -10.89 -6.15 0.14
CA TRP A 55 -12.29 -6.30 0.53
C TRP A 55 -13.24 -6.09 -0.65
N LYS A 56 -12.97 -5.11 -1.53
CA LYS A 56 -13.67 -4.96 -2.80
C LYS A 56 -13.65 -6.25 -3.62
N ARG A 57 -12.49 -6.86 -3.79
CA ARG A 57 -12.36 -8.13 -4.52
C ARG A 57 -13.13 -9.28 -3.86
N MET A 58 -13.18 -9.35 -2.53
CA MET A 58 -13.94 -10.37 -1.79
C MET A 58 -15.46 -10.21 -1.92
N LEU A 59 -15.94 -8.97 -2.10
CA LEU A 59 -17.34 -8.69 -2.40
C LEU A 59 -17.65 -8.99 -3.88
N GLU A 60 -16.77 -8.56 -4.79
CA GLU A 60 -16.92 -8.79 -6.24
C GLU A 60 -16.81 -10.27 -6.62
N SER A 61 -16.06 -11.07 -5.86
CA SER A 61 -16.01 -12.53 -6.06
C SER A 61 -17.28 -13.24 -5.60
N GLY A 62 -18.16 -12.56 -4.85
CA GLY A 62 -19.35 -13.16 -4.25
C GLY A 62 -19.05 -14.05 -3.05
N GLU A 63 -17.81 -14.07 -2.52
CA GLU A 63 -17.47 -14.79 -1.29
C GLU A 63 -18.29 -14.28 -0.09
N PHE A 64 -18.64 -12.99 -0.11
CA PHE A 64 -19.52 -12.35 0.86
C PHE A 64 -20.64 -11.60 0.13
N ALA A 65 -21.88 -11.76 0.61
CA ALA A 65 -23.05 -11.13 0.00
C ALA A 65 -23.15 -9.63 0.33
N THR A 66 -22.74 -9.23 1.54
CA THR A 66 -22.84 -7.85 2.01
C THR A 66 -21.57 -7.37 2.71
N ILE A 67 -21.43 -6.04 2.82
CA ILE A 67 -20.39 -5.42 3.66
C ILE A 67 -20.55 -5.85 5.13
N GLY A 68 -21.77 -6.07 5.60
CA GLY A 68 -22.03 -6.54 6.96
C GLY A 68 -21.44 -7.91 7.25
N ASP A 69 -21.61 -8.85 6.31
CA ASP A 69 -21.07 -10.21 6.43
C ASP A 69 -19.54 -10.20 6.46
N LEU A 70 -18.93 -9.44 5.55
CA LEU A 70 -17.48 -9.28 5.48
C LEU A 70 -16.93 -8.60 6.74
N ALA A 71 -17.61 -7.58 7.24
CA ALA A 71 -17.22 -6.88 8.47
C ALA A 71 -17.26 -7.79 9.70
N ALA A 72 -18.30 -8.63 9.82
CA ALA A 72 -18.39 -9.63 10.88
C ALA A 72 -17.24 -10.65 10.80
N GLN A 73 -16.93 -11.14 9.60
CA GLN A 73 -15.83 -12.10 9.38
C GLN A 73 -14.46 -11.51 9.72
N GLU A 74 -14.19 -10.28 9.28
CA GLU A 74 -12.91 -9.59 9.56
C GLU A 74 -12.86 -9.00 10.98
N ARG A 75 -13.95 -9.09 11.76
CA ARG A 75 -14.12 -8.55 13.12
C ARG A 75 -13.84 -7.05 13.20
N ILE A 76 -14.40 -6.32 12.24
CA ILE A 76 -14.26 -4.88 12.09
C ILE A 76 -15.65 -4.26 12.08
N ALA A 77 -15.80 -3.06 12.65
CA ALA A 77 -17.07 -2.34 12.58
C ALA A 77 -17.44 -2.05 11.11
N ALA A 78 -18.67 -2.40 10.70
CA ALA A 78 -19.14 -2.19 9.34
C ALA A 78 -19.00 -0.72 8.89
N SER A 79 -19.26 0.24 9.79
CA SER A 79 -19.07 1.67 9.51
C SER A 79 -17.62 2.03 9.16
N TYR A 80 -16.65 1.48 9.88
CA TYR A 80 -15.23 1.68 9.59
C TYR A 80 -14.82 1.01 8.28
N MET A 81 -15.29 -0.21 8.04
CA MET A 81 -15.05 -0.91 6.77
C MET A 81 -15.56 -0.09 5.58
N THR A 82 -16.77 0.48 5.65
CA THR A 82 -17.31 1.36 4.60
C THR A 82 -16.47 2.63 4.40
N ARG A 83 -15.92 3.22 5.47
CA ARG A 83 -15.00 4.38 5.37
C ARG A 83 -13.71 4.01 4.63
N VAL A 84 -13.11 2.88 4.96
CA VAL A 84 -11.89 2.39 4.28
C VAL A 84 -12.18 1.97 2.85
N MET A 85 -13.33 1.33 2.58
CA MET A 85 -13.74 0.92 1.23
C MET A 85 -13.88 2.12 0.27
N ARG A 86 -14.24 3.30 0.76
CA ARG A 86 -14.28 4.52 -0.07
C ARG A 86 -12.93 4.85 -0.70
N LEU A 87 -11.81 4.42 -0.12
CA LEU A 87 -10.49 4.63 -0.71
C LEU A 87 -10.35 4.00 -2.11
N THR A 88 -11.20 3.03 -2.46
CA THR A 88 -11.25 2.46 -3.82
C THR A 88 -11.81 3.42 -4.88
N LEU A 89 -12.36 4.57 -4.47
CA LEU A 89 -12.91 5.63 -5.33
C LEU A 89 -11.90 6.77 -5.58
N LEU A 90 -10.70 6.68 -5.02
CA LEU A 90 -9.66 7.67 -5.24
C LEU A 90 -9.20 7.67 -6.69
N ALA A 91 -8.84 8.85 -7.19
CA ALA A 91 -8.18 9.03 -8.47
C ALA A 91 -6.87 8.21 -8.50
N PRO A 92 -6.57 7.50 -9.61
CA PRO A 92 -5.38 6.67 -9.73
C PRO A 92 -4.08 7.40 -9.35
N GLU A 93 -3.94 8.66 -9.74
CA GLU A 93 -2.76 9.49 -9.50
C GLU A 93 -2.58 9.81 -8.00
N ILE A 94 -3.68 9.88 -7.23
CA ILE A 94 -3.61 10.04 -5.77
C ILE A 94 -3.15 8.73 -5.12
N VAL A 95 -3.64 7.59 -5.61
CA VAL A 95 -3.19 6.27 -5.15
C VAL A 95 -1.69 6.08 -5.42
N GLU A 96 -1.21 6.46 -6.61
CA GLU A 96 0.21 6.45 -6.97
C GLU A 96 1.03 7.32 -6.01
N LYS A 97 0.63 8.58 -5.79
CA LYS A 97 1.30 9.47 -4.84
C LYS A 97 1.39 8.87 -3.44
N ILE A 98 0.34 8.21 -2.95
CA ILE A 98 0.36 7.57 -1.62
C ILE A 98 1.36 6.41 -1.58
N VAL A 99 1.39 5.58 -2.62
CA VAL A 99 2.28 4.41 -2.70
C VAL A 99 3.75 4.83 -2.90
N GLU A 100 3.99 5.92 -3.63
CA GLU A 100 5.31 6.52 -3.82
C GLU A 100 5.76 7.36 -2.60
N GLY A 101 4.86 7.59 -1.64
CA GLY A 101 5.09 8.40 -0.45
C GLY A 101 5.12 9.91 -0.72
N LEU A 102 4.72 10.35 -1.92
CA LEU A 102 4.72 11.76 -2.35
C LEU A 102 3.51 12.58 -1.84
N GLY A 103 2.71 12.03 -0.92
CA GLY A 103 1.57 12.70 -0.30
C GLY A 103 1.96 13.43 0.98
N ASP A 104 2.71 14.52 0.88
CA ASP A 104 3.11 15.31 2.05
C ASP A 104 1.85 15.84 2.80
N GLY A 105 1.66 15.41 4.04
CA GLY A 105 0.56 15.87 4.91
C GLY A 105 -0.78 15.14 4.77
N LEU A 106 -0.94 14.24 3.79
CA LEU A 106 -2.14 13.42 3.64
C LEU A 106 -2.17 12.30 4.69
N GLY A 107 -2.92 12.48 5.77
CA GLY A 107 -3.11 11.46 6.81
C GLY A 107 -4.31 10.54 6.53
N LEU A 108 -4.29 9.32 7.10
CA LEU A 108 -5.41 8.37 6.99
C LEU A 108 -6.73 8.99 7.48
N ALA A 109 -6.69 9.79 8.54
CA ALA A 109 -7.88 10.45 9.08
C ALA A 109 -8.60 11.31 8.03
N ALA A 110 -7.85 12.09 7.24
CA ALA A 110 -8.41 12.92 6.17
C ALA A 110 -9.08 12.07 5.08
N LEU A 111 -8.43 10.97 4.67
CA LEU A 111 -8.98 10.08 3.64
C LEU A 111 -10.19 9.25 4.12
N LEU A 112 -10.44 9.16 5.43
CA LEU A 112 -11.62 8.50 5.98
C LEU A 112 -12.83 9.43 6.11
N GLU A 113 -12.65 10.73 5.89
CA GLU A 113 -13.74 11.70 5.75
C GLU A 113 -14.35 11.63 4.34
N PRO A 114 -15.59 12.10 4.14
CA PRO A 114 -16.17 12.22 2.81
C PRO A 114 -15.33 13.13 1.90
N PHE A 115 -15.04 12.66 0.69
CA PHE A 115 -14.36 13.43 -0.35
C PHE A 115 -15.17 13.39 -1.66
N PRO A 116 -14.94 14.33 -2.60
CA PRO A 116 -15.66 14.38 -3.87
C PRO A 116 -15.52 13.10 -4.70
N LEU A 117 -16.56 12.69 -5.42
CA LEU A 117 -16.49 11.52 -6.30
C LEU A 117 -15.77 11.82 -7.62
N GLU A 118 -15.86 13.06 -8.10
CA GLU A 118 -15.21 13.51 -9.33
C GLU A 118 -13.71 13.66 -9.10
N TRP A 119 -12.89 12.97 -9.90
CA TRP A 119 -11.43 12.99 -9.76
C TRP A 119 -10.81 14.41 -9.82
N PRO A 120 -11.25 15.32 -10.71
CA PRO A 120 -10.72 16.69 -10.70
C PRO A 120 -10.93 17.41 -9.35
N GLU A 121 -12.07 17.17 -8.70
CA GLU A 121 -12.40 17.78 -7.40
C GLU A 121 -11.61 17.11 -6.27
N GLN A 122 -11.30 15.81 -6.37
CA GLN A 122 -10.43 15.13 -5.42
C GLN A 122 -9.03 15.74 -5.39
N HIS A 123 -8.47 16.11 -6.54
CA HIS A 123 -7.15 16.75 -6.60
C HIS A 123 -7.12 18.11 -5.91
N ILE A 124 -8.22 18.84 -5.90
CA ILE A 124 -8.33 20.13 -5.21
C ILE A 124 -8.54 19.91 -3.70
N HIS A 125 -9.31 18.88 -3.33
CA HIS A 125 -9.64 18.59 -1.94
C HIS A 125 -8.50 17.92 -1.16
N LEU A 126 -7.73 17.06 -1.83
CA LEU A 126 -6.65 16.23 -1.25
C LEU A 126 -5.25 16.70 -1.68
N GLY A 127 -5.14 17.81 -2.41
CA GLY A 127 -3.89 18.36 -2.96
C GLY A 127 -3.35 19.53 -2.15
#